data_AF-A0AB36WTF9-F1
#
_entry.id   AF-A0AB36WTF9-F1
#
_cell.length_a   1.000
_cell.length_b   1.000
_cell.length_c   1.000
_cell.angle_alpha   90.00
_cell.angle_beta   90.00
_cell.angle_gamma   90.00
#
_symmetry.space_group_name_H-M   'P 1'
#
loop_
_entity.id
_entity.type
_entity.pdbx_description
1 polymer ?
#
loop_
_entity_poly.entity_id
_entity_poly.type
_entity_poly.pdbx_seq_one_letter_code
_entity_poly.pdbx_strand_id
1 'polypeptide(L)'
;MPASDLPATLNSDTHTKQLPVVEGQLDNSFATIDWQVPWLSHITQLSYISNTIEHLSRSKSQRKSLDGSNDSEGLDNVKSPNKHDINASDINTPDTIAKVLKAAVTQQAEYLQQPLPHTKPAHGHASQTLQFVSQNALPEGEAYEQFIGTTGNIPTRDNLHDLFNGSIWLTFPKTKAMLNYYHMLEIAKQGISERRGRVRDTITVFDENGAVLVTSDASIGKALVNFDWQASLVKPRAKWDNPAQPNTSAQAAVYIFGHALLEQLVHPRKPLCAHSIVIHVAQEFFTLSLAERMSYLDDKVAEYMDTLLSNDDVKPRQLAPLPILGVPHFWAENADTDFYEDSYVFRSGRRKKDKK
;
A
#
# COMPACT_ATOMS: atom_id res chain seq x y z
N MET A 1 37.09 -21.70 -46.05
CA MET A 1 38.50 -21.43 -46.42
C MET A 1 38.84 -20.00 -46.00
N PRO A 2 40.07 -19.72 -45.54
CA PRO A 2 40.31 -19.39 -44.13
C PRO A 2 40.80 -17.95 -43.86
N ALA A 3 40.77 -17.61 -42.56
CA ALA A 3 41.73 -16.88 -41.74
C ALA A 3 42.18 -15.43 -42.06
N SER A 4 42.06 -14.62 -41.00
CA SER A 4 43.04 -13.67 -40.44
C SER A 4 43.43 -12.44 -41.27
N ASP A 5 43.10 -11.24 -40.76
CA ASP A 5 44.10 -10.41 -40.08
C ASP A 5 43.46 -9.18 -39.42
N LEU A 6 43.60 -9.11 -38.08
CA LEU A 6 43.59 -7.88 -37.31
C LEU A 6 44.97 -7.23 -37.44
N PRO A 7 45.04 -5.89 -37.33
CA PRO A 7 45.89 -5.36 -36.26
C PRO A 7 45.15 -4.33 -35.41
N ALA A 8 45.42 -4.42 -34.12
CA ALA A 8 45.03 -3.45 -33.09
C ALA A 8 45.94 -2.22 -33.12
N THR A 9 45.36 -1.03 -33.02
CA THR A 9 45.89 0.08 -32.22
C THR A 9 44.74 0.98 -31.78
N LEU A 10 44.64 1.15 -30.47
CA LEU A 10 43.74 2.04 -29.72
C LEU A 10 44.24 3.49 -29.74
N ASN A 11 43.33 4.39 -29.36
CA ASN A 11 43.43 5.83 -29.07
C ASN A 11 43.11 6.73 -30.27
N SER A 12 42.34 7.80 -30.13
CA SER A 12 41.46 8.32 -29.08
C SER A 12 40.63 9.42 -29.76
N ASP A 13 39.55 9.87 -29.11
CA ASP A 13 38.93 11.17 -29.34
C ASP A 13 38.00 11.33 -30.56
N THR A 14 36.79 10.80 -30.41
CA THR A 14 35.60 11.48 -30.93
C THR A 14 34.55 11.61 -29.84
N HIS A 15 34.41 12.83 -29.35
CA HIS A 15 33.42 13.30 -28.39
C HIS A 15 31.99 13.02 -28.85
N THR A 16 31.41 11.90 -28.43
CA THR A 16 29.95 11.79 -28.26
C THR A 16 29.58 12.56 -27.00
N LYS A 17 29.00 13.76 -27.16
CA LYS A 17 28.26 14.44 -26.09
C LYS A 17 27.12 13.54 -25.63
N GLN A 18 27.35 12.76 -24.58
CA GLN A 18 26.29 12.18 -23.77
C GLN A 18 25.42 13.33 -23.25
N LEU A 19 24.12 13.26 -23.55
CA LEU A 19 23.11 14.02 -22.83
C LEU A 19 23.28 13.70 -21.34
N PRO A 20 23.19 14.69 -20.44
CA PRO A 20 23.42 14.44 -19.03
C PRO A 20 22.29 13.52 -18.53
N VAL A 21 22.67 12.28 -18.23
CA VAL A 21 21.90 11.43 -17.33
C VAL A 21 22.00 12.16 -15.99
N VAL A 22 20.94 12.89 -15.63
CA VAL A 22 20.78 13.37 -14.25
C VAL A 22 20.41 12.16 -13.41
N GLU A 23 21.41 11.33 -13.11
CA GLU A 23 21.38 10.46 -11.95
C GLU A 23 21.37 11.40 -10.75
N GLY A 24 20.18 11.70 -10.24
CA GLY A 24 20.03 12.39 -8.97
C GLY A 24 20.66 11.51 -7.89
N GLN A 25 21.89 11.82 -7.50
CA GLN A 25 22.49 11.29 -6.29
C GLN A 25 21.60 11.71 -5.11
N LEU A 26 20.95 10.71 -4.50
CA LEU A 26 20.19 10.84 -3.27
C LEU A 26 21.13 11.26 -2.14
N ASP A 27 20.96 12.48 -1.67
CA ASP A 27 21.54 13.00 -0.44
C ASP A 27 20.92 12.26 0.77
N ASN A 28 21.64 12.19 1.89
CA ASN A 28 21.28 11.49 3.14
C ASN A 28 20.00 12.00 3.84
N SER A 29 19.23 12.90 3.23
CA SER A 29 17.91 13.39 3.65
C SER A 29 16.79 12.35 3.64
N PHE A 30 17.03 11.12 3.17
CA PHE A 30 16.04 10.02 3.15
C PHE A 30 16.13 9.04 4.34
N ALA A 31 16.93 9.34 5.37
CA ALA A 31 16.89 8.64 6.66
C ALA A 31 15.88 9.25 7.66
N THR A 32 15.25 10.36 7.31
CA THR A 32 14.18 11.01 8.09
C THR A 32 12.89 10.97 7.29
N ILE A 33 12.33 9.77 7.09
CA ILE A 33 11.00 9.63 6.49
C ILE A 33 9.97 10.02 7.55
N ASP A 34 9.31 11.16 7.35
CA ASP A 34 8.08 11.48 8.06
C ASP A 34 6.93 10.70 7.43
N TRP A 35 6.54 9.60 8.07
CA TRP A 35 5.46 8.75 7.61
C TRP A 35 4.06 9.37 7.82
N GLN A 36 3.99 10.59 8.37
CA GLN A 36 2.76 11.33 8.58
C GLN A 36 2.20 11.93 7.27
N VAL A 37 2.92 11.85 6.15
CA VAL A 37 2.43 12.37 4.86
C VAL A 37 2.99 11.55 3.69
N PRO A 38 2.22 11.21 2.65
CA PRO A 38 0.75 11.25 2.50
C PRO A 38 0.04 9.88 2.66
N TRP A 39 0.74 8.81 3.04
CA TRP A 39 0.27 7.44 2.78
C TRP A 39 -0.35 6.69 3.96
N LEU A 40 0.02 7.04 5.19
CA LEU A 40 -0.36 6.31 6.40
C LEU A 40 -0.82 7.24 7.53
N SER A 41 -1.13 8.51 7.24
CA SER A 41 -1.44 9.55 8.24
C SER A 41 -2.61 9.19 9.17
N HIS A 42 -3.42 8.18 8.81
CA HIS A 42 -4.51 7.61 9.61
C HIS A 42 -4.10 6.50 10.58
N ILE A 43 -2.87 5.99 10.51
CA ILE A 43 -2.36 4.94 11.39
C ILE A 43 -1.73 5.57 12.62
N THR A 44 -2.39 5.43 13.77
CA THR A 44 -2.04 6.05 15.06
C THR A 44 -0.74 5.52 15.72
N GLN A 45 0.03 4.66 15.05
CA GLN A 45 1.24 4.02 15.58
C GLN A 45 2.46 4.10 14.63
N LEU A 46 2.47 5.10 13.75
CA LEU A 46 3.52 5.29 12.76
C LEU A 46 4.92 5.35 13.36
N SER A 47 5.17 6.03 14.49
CA SER A 47 6.53 6.15 15.06
C SER A 47 7.19 4.80 15.38
N TYR A 48 6.42 3.81 15.84
CA TYR A 48 6.92 2.48 16.17
C TYR A 48 7.11 1.61 14.92
N ILE A 49 6.19 1.73 13.95
CA ILE A 49 6.29 1.13 12.62
C ILE A 49 7.51 1.70 11.88
N SER A 50 7.73 3.02 11.92
CA SER A 50 8.87 3.74 11.35
C SER A 50 10.19 3.29 11.92
N ASN A 51 10.33 3.19 13.25
CA ASN A 51 11.55 2.70 13.90
C ASN A 51 11.86 1.24 13.53
N THR A 52 10.82 0.40 13.41
CA THR A 52 10.94 -0.99 12.99
C THR A 52 11.36 -1.08 11.51
N ILE A 53 10.77 -0.25 10.64
CA ILE A 53 11.11 -0.14 9.21
C ILE A 53 12.54 0.35 9.02
N GLU A 54 12.96 1.39 9.74
CA GLU A 54 14.32 1.96 9.67
C GLU A 54 15.38 0.93 10.06
N HIS A 55 15.09 0.07 11.03
CA HIS A 55 15.99 -1.00 11.45
C HIS A 55 16.03 -2.17 10.44
N LEU A 56 14.89 -2.56 9.88
CA LEU A 56 14.78 -3.68 8.92
C LEU A 56 15.31 -3.34 7.52
N SER A 57 15.22 -2.08 7.10
CA SER A 57 15.67 -1.57 5.79
C SER A 57 17.19 -1.38 5.66
N ARG A 58 17.94 -1.40 6.78
CA ARG A 58 19.41 -1.30 6.79
C ARG A 58 20.09 -2.62 6.43
N SER A 59 21.21 -2.55 5.69
CA SER A 59 22.03 -3.70 5.31
C SER A 59 22.64 -4.43 6.52
N LYS A 60 22.98 -5.73 6.39
CA LYS A 60 23.61 -6.52 7.48
C LYS A 60 24.91 -5.88 8.02
N SER A 61 25.64 -5.12 7.21
CA SER A 61 26.84 -4.40 7.63
C SER A 61 26.54 -3.15 8.45
N GLN A 62 25.43 -2.46 8.18
CA GLN A 62 24.99 -1.28 8.92
C GLN A 62 24.39 -1.62 10.29
N ARG A 63 23.80 -2.83 10.45
CA ARG A 63 23.25 -3.28 11.75
C ARG A 63 24.33 -3.60 12.80
N LYS A 64 25.58 -3.88 12.40
CA LYS A 64 26.68 -4.23 13.31
C LYS A 64 27.38 -3.02 13.95
N SER A 65 27.22 -1.80 13.43
CA SER A 65 27.98 -0.65 13.95
C SER A 65 27.36 -0.01 15.19
N LEU A 66 26.09 -0.28 15.52
CA LEU A 66 25.44 0.26 16.73
C LEU A 66 25.61 -0.64 17.97
N ASP A 67 25.63 -1.96 17.80
CA ASP A 67 25.89 -2.89 18.92
C ASP A 67 27.36 -2.83 19.41
N GLY A 68 28.21 -2.01 18.78
CA GLY A 68 29.64 -1.89 19.06
C GLY A 68 30.10 -0.61 19.78
N SER A 69 29.22 0.37 20.05
CA SER A 69 29.62 1.62 20.71
C SER A 69 28.97 1.77 22.09
N ASN A 70 29.51 1.05 23.07
CA ASN A 70 29.50 1.52 24.45
C ASN A 70 30.52 2.66 24.53
N ASP A 71 30.05 3.91 24.58
CA ASP A 71 30.77 4.95 25.30
C ASP A 71 29.77 5.97 25.85
N SER A 72 29.78 6.02 27.18
CA SER A 72 29.13 6.96 28.09
C SER A 72 29.41 8.43 27.75
N GLU A 73 28.37 9.26 27.65
CA GLU A 73 28.24 10.56 28.34
C GLU A 73 26.85 11.18 28.09
N GLY A 74 26.27 11.77 29.14
CA GLY A 74 24.81 11.85 29.33
C GLY A 74 24.07 13.09 28.81
N LEU A 75 22.75 13.06 28.98
CA LEU A 75 21.95 14.22 29.37
C LEU A 75 20.62 13.75 30.00
N ASP A 76 20.41 14.13 31.25
CA ASP A 76 19.18 13.94 32.02
C ASP A 76 18.00 14.79 31.49
N ASN A 77 16.79 14.32 31.82
CA ASN A 77 15.50 15.01 31.90
C ASN A 77 14.65 15.18 30.63
N VAL A 78 13.83 14.15 30.35
CA VAL A 78 12.38 14.32 30.16
C VAL A 78 11.65 13.15 30.85
N LYS A 79 10.75 13.45 31.79
CA LYS A 79 9.86 12.46 32.42
C LYS A 79 8.81 12.00 31.42
N SER A 80 8.91 10.76 30.93
CA SER A 80 7.82 10.06 30.23
C SER A 80 6.87 9.39 31.22
N PRO A 81 5.54 9.58 31.11
CA PRO A 81 4.57 8.74 31.81
C PRO A 81 3.98 7.71 30.84
N ASN A 82 4.53 6.49 30.81
CA ASN A 82 3.78 5.23 30.95
C ASN A 82 4.69 4.01 30.74
N LYS A 83 4.75 3.16 31.77
CA LYS A 83 5.42 1.85 31.75
C LYS A 83 4.64 0.85 30.89
N HIS A 84 4.87 0.85 29.59
CA HIS A 84 4.61 -0.29 28.69
C HIS A 84 5.65 -0.33 27.56
N ASP A 85 6.89 0.02 27.87
CA ASP A 85 7.98 0.03 26.90
C ASP A 85 8.43 -1.40 26.60
N ILE A 86 8.06 -1.92 25.42
CA ILE A 86 8.80 -3.02 24.78
C ILE A 86 10.12 -2.40 24.33
N ASN A 87 11.22 -2.89 24.91
CA ASN A 87 12.55 -2.31 24.74
C ASN A 87 13.03 -2.50 23.29
N ALA A 88 13.60 -1.45 22.68
CA ALA A 88 14.11 -1.50 21.29
C ALA A 88 15.23 -2.54 21.07
N SER A 89 15.75 -3.14 22.15
CA SER A 89 16.69 -4.25 22.13
C SER A 89 16.09 -5.62 21.74
N ASP A 90 14.75 -5.75 21.65
CA ASP A 90 14.08 -7.03 21.36
C ASP A 90 13.94 -7.37 19.85
N ILE A 91 14.54 -6.56 18.97
CA ILE A 91 14.43 -6.69 17.50
C ILE A 91 15.19 -7.93 16.95
N ASN A 92 15.97 -8.62 17.78
CA ASN A 92 16.52 -9.95 17.46
C ASN A 92 15.58 -11.12 17.83
N THR A 93 14.37 -10.85 18.31
CA THR A 93 13.38 -11.91 18.54
C THR A 93 12.58 -12.21 17.26
N PRO A 94 12.41 -13.48 16.90
CA PRO A 94 11.50 -13.87 15.83
C PRO A 94 10.09 -13.28 16.04
N ASP A 95 9.42 -12.98 14.94
CA ASP A 95 8.01 -12.59 14.87
C ASP A 95 7.72 -11.20 15.45
N THR A 96 8.67 -10.27 15.32
CA THR A 96 8.53 -8.89 15.81
C THR A 96 7.30 -8.22 15.19
N ILE A 97 7.16 -8.26 13.86
CA ILE A 97 6.07 -7.58 13.14
C ILE A 97 4.70 -8.15 13.54
N ALA A 98 4.60 -9.47 13.70
CA ALA A 98 3.37 -10.12 14.16
C ALA A 98 2.96 -9.64 15.56
N LYS A 99 3.91 -9.51 16.50
CA LYS A 99 3.66 -8.99 17.86
C LYS A 99 3.22 -7.54 17.83
N VAL A 100 3.89 -6.70 17.03
CA VAL A 100 3.54 -5.27 16.86
C VAL A 100 2.10 -5.14 16.38
N LEU A 101 1.75 -5.80 15.27
CA LEU A 101 0.42 -5.71 14.68
C LEU A 101 -0.67 -6.28 15.59
N LYS A 102 -0.36 -7.35 16.36
CA LYS A 102 -1.27 -7.90 17.38
C LYS A 102 -1.55 -6.91 18.51
N ALA A 103 -0.54 -6.19 18.99
CA ALA A 103 -0.74 -5.13 19.97
C ALA A 103 -1.56 -3.97 19.37
N ALA A 104 -1.23 -3.56 18.14
CA ALA A 104 -1.92 -2.48 17.44
C ALA A 104 -3.43 -2.74 17.28
N VAL A 105 -3.84 -3.94 16.83
CA VAL A 105 -5.26 -4.27 16.65
C VAL A 105 -6.04 -4.24 17.97
N THR A 106 -5.40 -4.68 19.06
CA THR A 106 -6.01 -4.68 20.41
C THR A 106 -6.20 -3.25 20.92
N GLN A 107 -5.15 -2.43 20.83
CA GLN A 107 -5.19 -1.03 21.27
C GLN A 107 -6.17 -0.19 20.44
N GLN A 108 -6.25 -0.43 19.12
CA GLN A 108 -7.20 0.25 18.25
C GLN A 108 -8.64 -0.09 18.62
N ALA A 109 -8.94 -1.38 18.89
CA ALA A 109 -10.25 -1.81 19.33
C ALA A 109 -10.65 -1.17 20.68
N GLU A 110 -9.72 -1.12 21.64
CA GLU A 110 -9.91 -0.45 22.94
C GLU A 110 -10.16 1.05 22.77
N TYR A 111 -9.34 1.74 21.98
CA TYR A 111 -9.46 3.17 21.73
C TYR A 111 -10.81 3.54 21.08
N LEU A 112 -11.23 2.76 20.09
CA LEU A 112 -12.51 2.96 19.40
C LEU A 112 -13.71 2.44 20.20
N GLN A 113 -13.48 1.74 21.32
CA GLN A 113 -14.50 1.04 22.10
C GLN A 113 -15.33 0.07 21.25
N GLN A 114 -14.66 -0.64 20.35
CA GLN A 114 -15.26 -1.60 19.41
C GLN A 114 -14.70 -3.00 19.66
N PRO A 115 -15.47 -4.07 19.34
CA PRO A 115 -14.92 -5.41 19.36
C PRO A 115 -13.79 -5.54 18.32
N LEU A 116 -12.88 -6.49 18.56
CA LEU A 116 -11.89 -6.87 17.56
C LEU A 116 -12.59 -7.25 16.24
N PRO A 117 -11.95 -6.98 15.09
CA PRO A 117 -12.52 -7.35 13.81
C PRO A 117 -12.61 -8.87 13.65
N HIS A 118 -13.50 -9.34 12.78
CA HIS A 118 -13.74 -10.77 12.58
C HIS A 118 -13.67 -11.16 11.10
N THR A 119 -13.41 -12.43 10.83
CA THR A 119 -13.55 -13.02 9.50
C THR A 119 -15.01 -12.99 9.05
N LYS A 120 -15.25 -12.90 7.73
CA LYS A 120 -16.60 -13.10 7.17
C LYS A 120 -16.86 -14.62 7.08
N PRO A 121 -17.93 -15.15 7.71
CA PRO A 121 -18.20 -16.59 7.70
C PRO A 121 -18.32 -17.17 6.28
N ALA A 122 -17.61 -18.27 6.02
CA ALA A 122 -17.66 -19.00 4.75
C ALA A 122 -17.76 -20.51 4.99
N HIS A 123 -18.47 -21.24 4.11
CA HIS A 123 -18.49 -22.72 4.09
C HIS A 123 -18.78 -23.41 5.43
N GLY A 124 -19.64 -22.84 6.27
CA GLY A 124 -19.99 -23.42 7.57
C GLY A 124 -18.95 -23.17 8.68
N HIS A 125 -17.89 -22.42 8.41
CA HIS A 125 -17.00 -21.91 9.45
C HIS A 125 -17.64 -20.70 10.14
N ALA A 126 -17.65 -20.74 11.48
CA ALA A 126 -18.09 -19.61 12.28
C ALA A 126 -17.11 -18.43 12.15
N SER A 127 -17.65 -17.23 12.32
CA SER A 127 -16.88 -15.99 12.44
C SER A 127 -15.76 -16.15 13.48
N GLN A 128 -14.51 -15.87 13.11
CA GLN A 128 -13.35 -15.91 14.00
C GLN A 128 -12.82 -14.51 14.24
N THR A 129 -12.39 -14.23 15.46
CA THR A 129 -11.73 -12.96 15.79
C THR A 129 -10.38 -12.89 15.07
N LEU A 130 -10.13 -11.78 14.38
CA LEU A 130 -8.89 -11.56 13.64
C LEU A 130 -7.76 -11.19 14.59
N GLN A 131 -6.62 -11.88 14.45
CA GLN A 131 -5.40 -11.58 15.19
C GLN A 131 -4.15 -11.91 14.37
N PHE A 132 -3.07 -11.17 14.58
CA PHE A 132 -1.78 -11.45 13.94
C PHE A 132 -1.00 -12.53 14.69
N VAL A 133 -0.37 -13.43 13.94
CA VAL A 133 0.45 -14.52 14.47
C VAL A 133 1.75 -14.66 13.68
N SER A 134 2.73 -15.34 14.27
CA SER A 134 3.95 -15.77 13.56
C SER A 134 3.60 -16.51 12.27
N GLN A 135 4.39 -16.30 11.22
CA GLN A 135 4.32 -17.12 10.01
C GLN A 135 4.42 -18.63 10.30
N ASN A 136 5.14 -19.04 11.35
CA ASN A 136 5.31 -20.45 11.73
C ASN A 136 4.01 -21.10 12.25
N ALA A 137 2.99 -20.31 12.54
CA ALA A 137 1.67 -20.82 12.91
C ALA A 137 0.89 -21.37 11.71
N LEU A 138 1.25 -20.98 10.47
CA LEU A 138 0.65 -21.50 9.24
C LEU A 138 1.22 -22.89 8.95
N PRO A 139 0.40 -23.96 8.95
CA PRO A 139 0.87 -25.30 8.62
C PRO A 139 1.41 -25.39 7.19
N GLU A 140 2.42 -26.22 7.00
CA GLU A 140 2.98 -26.48 5.66
C GLU A 140 1.89 -27.05 4.73
N GLY A 141 1.79 -26.47 3.53
CA GLY A 141 0.80 -26.88 2.53
C GLY A 141 -0.60 -26.30 2.71
N GLU A 142 -0.88 -25.60 3.82
CA GLU A 142 -2.14 -24.88 3.99
C GLU A 142 -2.12 -23.53 3.25
N ALA A 143 -3.21 -23.22 2.54
CA ALA A 143 -3.33 -21.95 1.84
C ALA A 143 -3.53 -20.80 2.85
N TYR A 144 -2.78 -19.72 2.67
CA TYR A 144 -2.80 -18.52 3.54
C TYR A 144 -4.22 -18.00 3.80
N GLU A 145 -5.02 -17.84 2.74
CA GLU A 145 -6.36 -17.31 2.84
C GLU A 145 -7.33 -18.27 3.53
N GLN A 146 -7.14 -19.58 3.32
CA GLN A 146 -7.94 -20.60 4.00
C GLN A 146 -7.66 -20.60 5.51
N PHE A 147 -6.39 -20.55 5.90
CA PHE A 147 -5.99 -20.50 7.31
C PHE A 147 -6.56 -19.28 8.04
N ILE A 148 -6.51 -18.09 7.41
CA ILE A 148 -7.12 -16.88 7.96
C ILE A 148 -8.63 -17.08 8.14
N GLY A 149 -9.31 -17.53 7.10
CA GLY A 149 -10.77 -17.65 7.12
C GLY A 149 -11.30 -18.65 8.15
N THR A 150 -10.56 -19.73 8.40
CA THR A 150 -10.96 -20.79 9.34
C THR A 150 -10.55 -20.54 10.78
N THR A 151 -9.44 -19.81 11.02
CA THR A 151 -8.87 -19.62 12.37
C THR A 151 -8.92 -18.18 12.88
N GLY A 152 -9.09 -17.19 12.00
CA GLY A 152 -8.93 -15.77 12.31
C GLY A 152 -7.47 -15.33 12.47
N ASN A 153 -6.51 -16.25 12.37
CA ASN A 153 -5.10 -15.91 12.54
C ASN A 153 -4.50 -15.45 11.21
N ILE A 154 -3.84 -14.29 11.22
CA ILE A 154 -3.15 -13.69 10.07
C ILE A 154 -1.66 -14.01 10.19
N PRO A 155 -1.12 -15.00 9.43
CA PRO A 155 0.31 -15.30 9.42
C PRO A 155 1.08 -14.09 8.92
N THR A 156 2.15 -13.76 9.63
CA THR A 156 2.94 -12.55 9.39
C THR A 156 4.42 -12.85 9.51
N ARG A 157 5.18 -12.50 8.48
CA ARG A 157 6.65 -12.58 8.41
C ARG A 157 7.27 -11.25 8.82
N ASP A 158 8.53 -11.29 9.24
CA ASP A 158 9.32 -10.10 9.55
C ASP A 158 9.89 -9.44 8.27
N ASN A 159 9.03 -8.87 7.42
CA ASN A 159 9.40 -8.08 6.25
C ASN A 159 8.46 -6.88 6.02
N LEU A 160 8.86 -5.95 5.14
CA LEU A 160 8.07 -4.74 4.84
C LEU A 160 6.72 -5.06 4.20
N HIS A 161 6.69 -6.04 3.32
CA HIS A 161 5.49 -6.47 2.62
C HIS A 161 4.38 -6.89 3.59
N ASP A 162 4.68 -7.75 4.56
CA ASP A 162 3.73 -8.23 5.56
C ASP A 162 3.38 -7.17 6.60
N LEU A 163 4.29 -6.24 6.88
CA LEU A 163 4.00 -5.06 7.69
C LEU A 163 2.95 -4.15 7.02
N PHE A 164 3.11 -3.87 5.71
CA PHE A 164 2.13 -3.10 4.97
C PHE A 164 0.82 -3.88 4.81
N ASN A 165 0.87 -5.18 4.54
CA ASN A 165 -0.33 -6.03 4.49
C ASN A 165 -1.09 -5.98 5.84
N GLY A 166 -0.37 -6.11 6.95
CA GLY A 166 -0.95 -5.98 8.29
C GLY A 166 -1.53 -4.60 8.57
N SER A 167 -0.86 -3.54 8.12
CA SER A 167 -1.36 -2.16 8.20
C SER A 167 -2.67 -1.98 7.42
N ILE A 168 -2.81 -2.63 6.26
CA ILE A 168 -4.05 -2.65 5.49
C ILE A 168 -5.14 -3.46 6.21
N TRP A 169 -4.81 -4.58 6.86
CA TRP A 169 -5.76 -5.31 7.72
C TRP A 169 -6.27 -4.47 8.90
N LEU A 170 -5.42 -3.64 9.52
CA LEU A 170 -5.82 -2.70 10.58
C LEU A 170 -6.71 -1.56 10.07
N THR A 171 -6.44 -1.11 8.84
CA THR A 171 -7.13 0.03 8.22
C THR A 171 -8.48 -0.37 7.61
N PHE A 172 -8.52 -1.52 6.94
CA PHE A 172 -9.66 -2.02 6.18
C PHE A 172 -10.05 -3.46 6.57
N PRO A 173 -10.30 -3.73 7.86
CA PRO A 173 -10.55 -5.09 8.34
C PRO A 173 -11.78 -5.74 7.68
N LYS A 174 -12.88 -4.99 7.48
CA LYS A 174 -14.11 -5.52 6.88
C LYS A 174 -13.88 -5.86 5.40
N THR A 175 -13.20 -4.98 4.67
CA THR A 175 -12.85 -5.21 3.28
C THR A 175 -11.94 -6.43 3.14
N LYS A 176 -10.84 -6.51 3.90
CA LYS A 176 -9.90 -7.64 3.82
C LYS A 176 -10.57 -8.96 4.22
N ALA A 177 -11.44 -8.97 5.23
CA ALA A 177 -12.24 -10.14 5.59
C ALA A 177 -13.20 -10.57 4.47
N MET A 178 -13.82 -9.62 3.76
CA MET A 178 -14.67 -9.90 2.61
C MET A 178 -13.87 -10.43 1.42
N LEU A 179 -12.70 -9.86 1.11
CA LEU A 179 -11.80 -10.38 0.06
C LEU A 179 -11.35 -11.83 0.38
N ASN A 180 -11.00 -12.09 1.65
CA ASN A 180 -10.66 -13.42 2.13
C ASN A 180 -11.82 -14.42 1.96
N TYR A 181 -13.06 -14.00 2.26
CA TYR A 181 -14.26 -14.80 2.01
C TYR A 181 -14.40 -15.23 0.55
N TYR A 182 -14.21 -14.32 -0.42
CA TYR A 182 -14.24 -14.71 -1.84
C TYR A 182 -13.06 -15.60 -2.24
N HIS A 183 -11.88 -15.43 -1.63
CA HIS A 183 -10.79 -16.39 -1.79
C HIS A 183 -11.20 -17.80 -1.33
N MET A 184 -11.83 -17.92 -0.16
CA MET A 184 -12.34 -19.21 0.33
C MET A 184 -13.36 -19.82 -0.62
N LEU A 185 -14.34 -19.04 -1.09
CA LEU A 185 -15.35 -19.49 -2.07
C LEU A 185 -14.71 -20.07 -3.33
N GLU A 186 -13.69 -19.40 -3.87
CA GLU A 186 -13.05 -19.84 -5.10
C GLU A 186 -12.11 -21.02 -4.88
N ILE A 187 -11.38 -21.08 -3.76
CA ILE A 187 -10.55 -22.23 -3.38
C ILE A 187 -11.41 -23.48 -3.21
N ALA A 188 -12.58 -23.36 -2.58
CA ALA A 188 -13.50 -24.50 -2.42
C ALA A 188 -14.04 -25.02 -3.76
N LYS A 189 -14.27 -24.14 -4.74
CA LYS A 189 -14.76 -24.53 -6.08
C LYS A 189 -13.68 -25.15 -6.98
N GLN A 190 -12.47 -24.58 -6.96
CA GLN A 190 -11.41 -24.90 -7.94
C GLN A 190 -10.29 -25.77 -7.36
N GLY A 191 -10.30 -26.01 -6.04
CA GLY A 191 -9.16 -26.55 -5.32
C GLY A 191 -7.99 -25.57 -5.27
N ILE A 192 -6.88 -26.01 -4.68
CA ILE A 192 -5.60 -25.28 -4.71
C ILE A 192 -4.92 -25.57 -6.07
N SER A 193 -5.46 -25.00 -7.16
CA SER A 193 -4.86 -25.09 -8.49
C SER A 193 -4.00 -23.85 -8.81
N GLU A 194 -2.97 -24.00 -9.63
CA GLU A 194 -2.07 -22.91 -10.04
C GLU A 194 -2.79 -21.81 -10.85
N ARG A 195 -3.89 -22.13 -11.53
CA ARG A 195 -4.66 -21.16 -12.32
C ARG A 195 -5.76 -20.53 -11.48
N ARG A 196 -5.48 -19.34 -10.96
CA ARG A 196 -6.45 -18.49 -10.27
C ARG A 196 -7.58 -18.07 -11.23
N GLY A 197 -8.83 -18.17 -10.77
CA GLY A 197 -9.98 -17.63 -11.48
C GLY A 197 -10.01 -16.10 -11.47
N ARG A 198 -10.86 -15.52 -12.33
CA ARG A 198 -10.94 -14.06 -12.55
C ARG A 198 -11.25 -13.26 -11.27
N VAL A 199 -12.03 -13.85 -10.35
CA VAL A 199 -12.34 -13.30 -9.03
C VAL A 199 -11.04 -13.15 -8.23
N ARG A 200 -10.28 -14.24 -8.05
CA ARG A 200 -9.01 -14.23 -7.32
C ARG A 200 -7.99 -13.29 -7.97
N ASP A 201 -7.90 -13.26 -9.31
CA ASP A 201 -7.03 -12.30 -10.01
C ASP A 201 -7.40 -10.85 -9.70
N THR A 202 -8.70 -10.54 -9.67
CA THR A 202 -9.19 -9.19 -9.37
C THR A 202 -8.86 -8.81 -7.93
N ILE A 203 -9.07 -9.73 -6.99
CA ILE A 203 -8.70 -9.53 -5.59
C ILE A 203 -7.20 -9.32 -5.46
N THR A 204 -6.37 -10.20 -6.02
CA THR A 204 -4.90 -10.09 -5.94
C THR A 204 -4.42 -8.75 -6.51
N VAL A 205 -4.92 -8.32 -7.67
CA VAL A 205 -4.51 -7.04 -8.25
C VAL A 205 -4.87 -5.86 -7.35
N PHE A 206 -6.07 -5.86 -6.76
CA PHE A 206 -6.50 -4.81 -5.83
C PHE A 206 -5.76 -4.88 -4.50
N ASP A 207 -5.54 -6.06 -3.93
CA ASP A 207 -4.89 -6.21 -2.63
C ASP A 207 -3.39 -5.83 -2.68
N GLU A 208 -2.73 -6.11 -3.80
CA GLU A 208 -1.31 -5.78 -4.00
C GLU A 208 -1.13 -4.32 -4.42
N ASN A 209 -1.94 -3.82 -5.36
CA ASN A 209 -1.71 -2.54 -6.04
C ASN A 209 -2.94 -1.61 -6.04
N GLY A 210 -3.89 -1.81 -5.15
CA GLY A 210 -5.16 -1.07 -5.14
C GLY A 210 -5.07 0.35 -4.58
N ALA A 211 -6.00 1.18 -5.00
CA ALA A 211 -6.25 2.49 -4.40
C ALA A 211 -7.75 2.81 -4.45
N VAL A 212 -8.20 3.69 -3.57
CA VAL A 212 -9.59 4.12 -3.49
C VAL A 212 -9.61 5.61 -3.77
N LEU A 213 -10.08 6.00 -4.96
CA LEU A 213 -10.43 7.39 -5.23
C LEU A 213 -11.78 7.66 -4.57
N VAL A 214 -11.82 8.62 -3.65
CA VAL A 214 -13.02 9.08 -2.97
C VAL A 214 -13.34 10.46 -3.48
N THR A 215 -14.57 10.71 -3.95
CA THR A 215 -14.91 12.04 -4.47
C THR A 215 -16.38 12.41 -4.33
N SER A 216 -16.63 13.67 -3.95
CA SER A 216 -17.96 14.30 -4.01
C SER A 216 -18.27 14.93 -5.36
N ASP A 217 -17.26 15.13 -6.21
CA ASP A 217 -17.42 15.59 -7.59
C ASP A 217 -17.32 14.41 -8.55
N ALA A 218 -18.47 13.94 -9.03
CA ALA A 218 -18.54 12.80 -9.93
C ALA A 218 -17.75 12.99 -11.23
N SER A 219 -17.43 14.22 -11.66
CA SER A 219 -16.64 14.47 -12.87
C SER A 219 -15.20 13.97 -12.73
N ILE A 220 -14.61 14.06 -11.53
CA ILE A 220 -13.24 13.60 -11.24
C ILE A 220 -13.14 12.09 -11.42
N GLY A 221 -14.06 11.34 -10.79
CA GLY A 221 -14.10 9.88 -10.90
C GLY A 221 -14.38 9.38 -12.32
N LYS A 222 -15.31 10.05 -13.04
CA LYS A 222 -15.58 9.74 -14.45
C LYS A 222 -14.36 9.99 -15.33
N ALA A 223 -13.64 11.08 -15.11
CA ALA A 223 -12.42 11.40 -15.84
C ALA A 223 -11.35 10.33 -15.61
N LEU A 224 -11.16 9.87 -14.36
CA LEU A 224 -10.22 8.79 -14.05
C LEU A 224 -10.51 7.51 -14.84
N VAL A 225 -11.77 7.04 -14.79
CA VAL A 225 -12.19 5.82 -15.49
C VAL A 225 -11.99 5.94 -17.01
N ASN A 226 -12.14 7.15 -17.55
CA ASN A 226 -11.98 7.45 -18.96
C ASN A 226 -10.55 7.82 -19.38
N PHE A 227 -9.56 7.73 -18.48
CA PHE A 227 -8.16 8.07 -18.74
C PHE A 227 -7.95 9.56 -19.09
N ASP A 228 -8.87 10.43 -18.67
CA ASP A 228 -8.73 11.88 -18.78
C ASP A 228 -7.98 12.40 -17.56
N TRP A 229 -6.65 12.26 -17.59
CA TRP A 229 -5.77 12.67 -16.51
C TRP A 229 -5.84 14.16 -16.22
N GLN A 230 -6.05 14.97 -17.26
CA GLN A 230 -6.18 16.41 -17.14
C GLN A 230 -7.46 16.79 -16.37
N ALA A 231 -8.60 16.17 -16.68
CA ALA A 231 -9.84 16.41 -15.94
C ALA A 231 -9.90 15.71 -14.56
N SER A 232 -9.13 14.64 -14.35
CA SER A 232 -9.11 13.91 -13.08
C SER A 232 -8.10 14.48 -12.07
N LEU A 233 -6.88 14.80 -12.51
CA LEU A 233 -5.75 15.08 -11.60
C LEU A 233 -5.30 16.54 -11.67
N VAL A 234 -5.31 17.15 -12.86
CA VAL A 234 -4.71 18.47 -13.08
C VAL A 234 -5.71 19.61 -12.86
N LYS A 235 -6.77 19.70 -13.68
CA LYS A 235 -7.79 20.75 -13.60
C LYS A 235 -8.43 20.86 -12.21
N PRO A 236 -8.79 19.75 -11.53
CA PRO A 236 -9.39 19.84 -10.20
C PRO A 236 -8.37 19.92 -9.07
N ARG A 237 -7.06 20.14 -9.31
CA ARG A 237 -6.00 20.08 -8.27
C ARG A 237 -6.36 20.78 -6.96
N ALA A 238 -6.94 21.99 -7.02
CA ALA A 238 -7.35 22.76 -5.84
C ALA A 238 -8.49 22.12 -5.02
N LYS A 239 -9.22 21.15 -5.60
CA LYS A 239 -10.26 20.36 -4.95
C LYS A 239 -9.70 19.10 -4.28
N TRP A 240 -8.45 18.74 -4.52
CA TRP A 240 -7.86 17.56 -3.89
C TRP A 240 -7.51 17.87 -2.43
N ASP A 241 -7.80 16.91 -1.57
CA ASP A 241 -7.41 16.97 -0.18
C ASP A 241 -5.88 16.86 -0.08
N ASN A 242 -5.29 17.66 0.80
CA ASN A 242 -3.88 17.54 1.11
C ASN A 242 -3.75 16.72 2.41
N PRO A 243 -3.20 15.50 2.37
CA PRO A 243 -3.09 14.67 3.57
C PRO A 243 -2.28 15.32 4.70
N ALA A 244 -1.35 16.23 4.39
CA ALA A 244 -0.60 17.00 5.39
C ALA A 244 -1.41 18.13 6.02
N GLN A 245 -2.42 18.63 5.30
CA GLN A 245 -3.24 19.78 5.70
C GLN A 245 -4.67 19.53 5.23
N PRO A 246 -5.43 18.65 5.93
CA PRO A 246 -6.77 18.27 5.50
C PRO A 246 -7.68 19.48 5.33
N ASN A 247 -8.37 19.54 4.20
CA ASN A 247 -9.25 20.65 3.85
C ASN A 247 -10.71 20.17 3.84
N THR A 248 -11.56 20.79 4.66
CA THR A 248 -12.99 20.46 4.73
C THR A 248 -13.76 20.81 3.45
N SER A 249 -13.20 21.67 2.60
CA SER A 249 -13.73 22.01 1.27
C SER A 249 -13.17 21.14 0.15
N ALA A 250 -12.30 20.17 0.44
CA ALA A 250 -11.84 19.20 -0.56
C ALA A 250 -13.02 18.41 -1.14
N GLN A 251 -12.86 17.92 -2.37
CA GLN A 251 -13.86 17.14 -3.10
C GLN A 251 -13.28 15.84 -3.65
N ALA A 252 -11.98 15.59 -3.48
CA ALA A 252 -11.31 14.37 -3.91
C ALA A 252 -10.18 13.99 -2.94
N ALA A 253 -10.02 12.70 -2.66
CA ALA A 253 -8.89 12.15 -1.94
C ALA A 253 -8.59 10.74 -2.47
N VAL A 254 -7.36 10.27 -2.28
CA VAL A 254 -6.98 8.88 -2.57
C VAL A 254 -6.47 8.22 -1.30
N TYR A 255 -6.98 7.02 -1.05
CA TYR A 255 -6.52 6.14 0.02
C TYR A 255 -5.88 4.91 -0.60
N ILE A 256 -4.65 4.58 -0.22
CA ILE A 256 -3.99 3.37 -0.74
C ILE A 256 -4.53 2.13 -0.02
N PHE A 257 -4.84 1.11 -0.81
CA PHE A 257 -5.21 -0.22 -0.32
C PHE A 257 -4.11 -1.25 -0.60
N GLY A 258 -3.39 -1.09 -1.71
CA GLY A 258 -2.37 -2.02 -2.16
C GLY A 258 -1.15 -2.05 -1.25
N HIS A 259 -0.90 -3.17 -0.57
CA HIS A 259 0.24 -3.27 0.35
C HIS A 259 1.59 -3.35 -0.37
N ALA A 260 1.67 -4.02 -1.52
CA ALA A 260 2.88 -3.97 -2.35
C ALA A 260 3.06 -2.60 -3.03
N LEU A 261 1.99 -1.85 -3.30
CA LEU A 261 2.10 -0.47 -3.75
C LEU A 261 2.74 0.41 -2.68
N LEU A 262 2.38 0.24 -1.40
CA LEU A 262 3.05 0.93 -0.28
C LEU A 262 4.53 0.57 -0.22
N GLU A 263 4.88 -0.70 -0.39
CA GLU A 263 6.28 -1.15 -0.44
C GLU A 263 7.05 -0.50 -1.60
N GLN A 264 6.44 -0.43 -2.80
CA GLN A 264 7.04 0.23 -3.95
C GLN A 264 7.21 1.74 -3.78
N LEU A 265 6.36 2.38 -2.98
CA LEU A 265 6.44 3.81 -2.68
C LEU A 265 7.57 4.16 -1.70
N VAL A 266 8.21 3.17 -1.06
CA VAL A 266 9.46 3.38 -0.30
C VAL A 266 10.59 3.86 -1.22
N HIS A 267 10.63 3.32 -2.45
CA HIS A 267 11.56 3.74 -3.50
C HIS A 267 10.79 3.98 -4.81
N PRO A 268 10.07 5.12 -4.88
CA PRO A 268 9.08 5.33 -5.92
C PRO A 268 9.73 5.51 -7.28
N ARG A 269 9.09 4.97 -8.32
CA ARG A 269 9.43 5.22 -9.72
C ARG A 269 8.26 5.94 -10.41
N LYS A 270 8.55 6.93 -11.26
CA LYS A 270 7.53 7.75 -11.95
C LYS A 270 6.35 6.94 -12.53
N PRO A 271 6.56 5.78 -13.20
CA PRO A 271 5.48 4.99 -13.81
C PRO A 271 4.74 4.05 -12.84
N LEU A 272 4.76 4.30 -11.52
CA LEU A 272 3.93 3.54 -10.57
C LEU A 272 2.45 3.82 -10.82
N CYS A 273 1.67 2.75 -10.94
CA CYS A 273 0.26 2.84 -11.29
C CYS A 273 -0.55 1.87 -10.42
N ALA A 274 -1.50 2.43 -9.68
CA ALA A 274 -2.46 1.68 -8.89
C ALA A 274 -3.63 1.18 -9.75
N HIS A 275 -4.34 0.18 -9.22
CA HIS A 275 -5.60 -0.33 -9.76
C HIS A 275 -6.73 0.10 -8.85
N SER A 276 -7.36 1.22 -9.18
CA SER A 276 -8.29 1.91 -8.30
C SER A 276 -9.76 1.57 -8.53
N ILE A 277 -10.52 1.79 -7.47
CA ILE A 277 -11.97 1.92 -7.51
C ILE A 277 -12.35 3.38 -7.22
N VAL A 278 -13.57 3.76 -7.59
CA VAL A 278 -14.11 5.09 -7.32
C VAL A 278 -15.29 4.96 -6.36
N ILE A 279 -15.18 5.58 -5.18
CA ILE A 279 -16.24 5.69 -4.19
C ILE A 279 -16.78 7.12 -4.22
N HIS A 280 -18.04 7.27 -4.60
CA HIS A 280 -18.72 8.55 -4.57
C HIS A 280 -19.27 8.83 -3.17
N VAL A 281 -18.99 10.01 -2.65
CA VAL A 281 -19.40 10.45 -1.31
C VAL A 281 -20.14 11.77 -1.37
N ALA A 282 -20.88 12.11 -0.32
CA ALA A 282 -21.40 13.46 -0.15
C ALA A 282 -20.26 14.41 0.30
N GLN A 283 -20.45 15.73 0.17
CA GLN A 283 -19.41 16.71 0.51
C GLN A 283 -19.02 16.66 2.00
N GLU A 284 -19.97 16.29 2.86
CA GLU A 284 -19.84 16.15 4.30
C GLU A 284 -18.78 15.13 4.69
N PHE A 285 -18.45 14.17 3.82
CA PHE A 285 -17.34 13.22 4.05
C PHE A 285 -16.03 13.95 4.36
N PHE A 286 -15.75 15.06 3.68
CA PHE A 286 -14.51 15.82 3.90
C PHE A 286 -14.54 16.65 5.20
N THR A 287 -15.69 16.74 5.88
CA THR A 287 -15.79 17.36 7.21
C THR A 287 -15.55 16.37 8.35
N LEU A 288 -15.62 15.06 8.07
CA LEU A 288 -15.40 14.00 9.05
C LEU A 288 -13.95 13.97 9.52
N SER A 289 -13.74 13.52 10.76
CA SER A 289 -12.43 13.17 11.26
C SER A 289 -11.84 11.99 10.46
N LEU A 290 -10.52 11.85 10.46
CA LEU A 290 -9.86 10.80 9.71
C LEU A 290 -10.31 9.38 10.12
N ALA A 291 -10.54 9.15 11.42
CA ALA A 291 -11.05 7.87 11.91
C ALA A 291 -12.46 7.55 11.38
N GLU A 292 -13.35 8.55 11.36
CA GLU A 292 -14.70 8.39 10.79
C GLU A 292 -14.64 8.16 9.28
N ARG A 293 -13.77 8.87 8.56
CA ARG A 293 -13.52 8.63 7.13
C ARG A 293 -13.06 7.20 6.88
N MET A 294 -12.10 6.70 7.65
CA MET A 294 -11.59 5.33 7.49
C MET A 294 -12.66 4.28 7.77
N SER A 295 -13.44 4.43 8.86
CA SER A 295 -14.56 3.52 9.15
C SER A 295 -15.60 3.52 8.03
N TYR A 296 -15.96 4.71 7.53
CA TYR A 296 -16.91 4.85 6.44
C TYR A 296 -16.39 4.16 5.16
N LEU A 297 -15.11 4.35 4.85
CA LEU A 297 -14.51 3.78 3.65
C LEU A 297 -14.38 2.26 3.74
N ASP A 298 -14.04 1.69 4.89
CA ASP A 298 -13.97 0.23 5.02
C ASP A 298 -15.33 -0.43 4.73
N ASP A 299 -16.43 0.17 5.21
CA ASP A 299 -17.78 -0.29 4.85
C ASP A 299 -18.06 -0.14 3.35
N LYS A 300 -17.79 1.03 2.77
CA LYS A 300 -18.10 1.29 1.35
C LYS A 300 -17.25 0.50 0.37
N VAL A 301 -15.98 0.29 0.69
CA VAL A 301 -15.06 -0.51 -0.14
C VAL A 301 -15.47 -1.98 -0.05
N ALA A 302 -15.81 -2.48 1.14
CA ALA A 302 -16.34 -3.84 1.30
C ALA A 302 -17.62 -4.06 0.48
N GLU A 303 -18.60 -3.16 0.56
CA GLU A 303 -19.84 -3.19 -0.23
C GLU A 303 -19.58 -3.17 -1.75
N TYR A 304 -18.70 -2.26 -2.20
CA TYR A 304 -18.34 -2.13 -3.62
C TYR A 304 -17.71 -3.41 -4.16
N MET A 305 -16.74 -3.93 -3.41
CA MET A 305 -15.99 -5.11 -3.83
C MET A 305 -16.85 -6.38 -3.73
N ASP A 306 -17.74 -6.51 -2.75
CA ASP A 306 -18.72 -7.61 -2.68
C ASP A 306 -19.63 -7.62 -3.92
N THR A 307 -20.12 -6.45 -4.33
CA THR A 307 -20.91 -6.28 -5.56
C THR A 307 -20.10 -6.64 -6.81
N LEU A 308 -18.85 -6.19 -6.89
CA LEU A 308 -17.98 -6.46 -8.04
C LEU A 308 -17.63 -7.96 -8.15
N LEU A 309 -17.28 -8.60 -7.03
CA LEU A 309 -16.78 -9.98 -6.98
C LEU A 309 -17.89 -11.02 -7.05
N SER A 310 -19.13 -10.66 -6.67
CA SER A 310 -20.33 -11.48 -6.90
C SER A 310 -20.71 -11.58 -8.39
N ASN A 311 -20.17 -10.74 -9.26
CA ASN A 311 -20.50 -10.76 -10.68
C ASN A 311 -19.68 -11.81 -11.45
N ASP A 312 -20.34 -12.70 -12.17
CA ASP A 312 -19.71 -13.76 -12.97
C ASP A 312 -18.71 -13.23 -14.03
N ASP A 313 -18.91 -12.00 -14.51
CA ASP A 313 -18.09 -11.36 -15.52
C ASP A 313 -16.90 -10.57 -14.97
N VAL A 314 -16.62 -10.64 -13.67
CA VAL A 314 -15.57 -9.84 -13.01
C VAL A 314 -14.20 -9.99 -13.67
N LYS A 315 -13.50 -8.88 -13.87
CA LYS A 315 -12.17 -8.81 -14.50
C LYS A 315 -11.31 -7.79 -13.76
N PRO A 316 -9.99 -8.02 -13.62
CA PRO A 316 -9.08 -7.00 -13.09
C PRO A 316 -9.13 -5.69 -13.88
N ARG A 317 -9.46 -5.78 -15.17
CA ARG A 317 -9.68 -4.64 -16.07
C ARG A 317 -10.90 -3.77 -15.68
N GLN A 318 -11.71 -4.12 -14.69
CA GLN A 318 -12.73 -3.20 -14.17
C GLN A 318 -12.14 -2.19 -13.17
N LEU A 319 -10.98 -2.48 -12.60
CA LEU A 319 -10.22 -1.52 -11.80
C LEU A 319 -9.60 -0.45 -12.73
N ALA A 320 -9.79 0.81 -12.38
CA ALA A 320 -9.30 1.95 -13.13
C ALA A 320 -7.80 2.14 -12.88
N PRO A 321 -6.96 2.35 -13.89
CA PRO A 321 -5.56 2.68 -13.64
C PRO A 321 -5.45 4.09 -13.06
N LEU A 322 -4.60 4.25 -12.05
CA LEU A 322 -4.29 5.54 -11.43
C LEU A 322 -2.77 5.69 -11.32
N PRO A 323 -2.12 6.54 -12.13
CA PRO A 323 -0.71 6.89 -11.93
C PRO A 323 -0.53 7.53 -10.55
N ILE A 324 -0.04 6.76 -9.57
CA ILE A 324 -0.18 7.12 -8.15
C ILE A 324 0.58 8.40 -7.81
N LEU A 325 1.74 8.60 -8.44
CA LEU A 325 2.56 9.80 -8.27
C LEU A 325 2.00 11.02 -9.03
N GLY A 326 0.97 10.84 -9.85
CA GLY A 326 0.20 11.92 -10.46
C GLY A 326 -0.96 12.40 -9.60
N VAL A 327 -1.26 11.76 -8.48
CA VAL A 327 -2.27 12.25 -7.54
C VAL A 327 -1.76 13.55 -6.91
N PRO A 328 -2.53 14.65 -6.91
CA PRO A 328 -2.11 15.89 -6.27
C PRO A 328 -1.58 15.70 -4.85
N HIS A 329 -0.52 16.44 -4.52
CA HIS A 329 0.16 16.42 -3.22
C HIS A 329 0.97 15.14 -2.91
N PHE A 330 0.95 14.12 -3.77
CA PHE A 330 1.67 12.86 -3.52
C PHE A 330 3.14 12.87 -3.97
N TRP A 331 3.50 13.76 -4.90
CA TRP A 331 4.87 13.89 -5.39
C TRP A 331 5.18 15.35 -5.71
N ALA A 332 6.35 15.83 -5.31
CA ALA A 332 6.72 17.24 -5.48
C ALA A 332 6.72 17.65 -6.97
N GLU A 333 7.26 16.81 -7.86
CA GLU A 333 7.32 17.14 -9.30
C GLU A 333 5.94 17.23 -9.95
N ASN A 334 4.90 16.60 -9.38
CA ASN A 334 3.55 16.65 -9.95
C ASN A 334 2.84 18.00 -9.74
N ALA A 335 3.50 18.94 -9.05
CA ALA A 335 3.08 20.34 -9.00
C ALA A 335 3.30 21.06 -10.33
N ASP A 336 4.26 20.60 -11.14
CA ASP A 336 4.46 21.06 -12.50
C ASP A 336 3.47 20.37 -13.45
N THR A 337 2.87 21.14 -14.36
CA THR A 337 1.96 20.61 -15.38
C THR A 337 2.68 19.70 -16.37
N ASP A 338 3.97 19.94 -16.65
CA ASP A 338 4.75 19.15 -17.61
C ASP A 338 4.97 17.71 -17.12
N PHE A 339 4.83 17.46 -15.81
CA PHE A 339 4.84 16.11 -15.24
C PHE A 339 3.82 15.18 -15.92
N TYR A 340 2.64 15.72 -16.28
CA TYR A 340 1.51 14.99 -16.84
C TYR A 340 1.58 14.78 -18.36
N GLU A 341 2.53 15.42 -19.05
CA GLU A 341 2.72 15.29 -20.50
C GLU A 341 3.49 14.02 -20.89
N ASP A 342 4.02 13.28 -19.91
CA ASP A 342 4.69 12.01 -20.11
C ASP A 342 3.72 10.90 -20.53
N SER A 343 3.56 10.72 -21.83
CA SER A 343 2.67 9.72 -22.43
C SER A 343 3.02 8.26 -22.10
N TYR A 344 4.23 7.97 -21.57
CA TYR A 344 4.56 6.63 -21.09
C TYR A 344 3.81 6.29 -19.79
N VAL A 345 3.60 7.31 -18.94
CA VAL A 345 2.89 7.24 -17.66
C VAL A 345 1.40 7.54 -17.85
N PHE A 346 1.08 8.67 -18.50
CA PHE A 346 -0.26 9.22 -18.66
C PHE A 346 -0.87 8.83 -20.01
N ARG A 347 -1.11 7.53 -20.19
CA ARG A 347 -1.58 6.94 -21.46
C ARG A 347 -3.04 7.29 -21.78
N SER A 348 -3.37 7.49 -23.05
CA SER A 348 -4.70 7.90 -23.55
C SER A 348 -5.78 6.80 -23.54
N GLY A 349 -5.68 5.81 -22.64
CA GLY A 349 -6.66 4.73 -22.56
C GLY A 349 -6.23 3.38 -23.09
N ARG A 350 -7.16 2.43 -22.98
CA ARG A 350 -6.94 1.05 -23.41
C ARG A 350 -7.05 0.98 -24.92
N ARG A 351 -6.04 0.41 -25.58
CA ARG A 351 -6.09 0.14 -27.03
C ARG A 351 -7.37 -0.62 -27.35
N LYS A 352 -8.23 -0.05 -28.20
CA LYS A 352 -9.31 -0.81 -28.84
C LYS A 352 -8.61 -1.77 -29.79
N LYS A 353 -8.79 -3.08 -29.60
CA LYS A 353 -8.54 -4.02 -30.71
C LYS A 353 -9.65 -3.72 -31.70
N ASP A 354 -9.31 -3.15 -32.84
CA ASP A 354 -10.22 -3.17 -33.98
C ASP A 354 -10.58 -4.63 -34.21
N LYS A 355 -11.87 -4.95 -34.07
CA LYS A 355 -12.37 -6.25 -34.49
C LYS A 355 -12.19 -6.29 -36.00
N LYS A 356 -11.12 -6.93 -36.47
CA LYS A 356 -10.99 -7.37 -37.85
C LYS A 356 -11.93 -8.52 -38.10
#